data_AF-A0A183TUH1-F1
#
_entry.id   AF-A0A183TUH1-F1
#
_cell.length_a   1.000
_cell.length_b   1.000
_cell.length_c   1.000
_cell.angle_alpha   90.00
_cell.angle_beta   90.00
_cell.angle_gamma   90.00
#
_symmetry.space_group_name_H-M   'P 1'
#
loop_
_entity.id
_entity.type
_entity.pdbx_description
1 polymer ?
#
loop_
_entity_poly.entity_id
_entity_poly.type
_entity_poly.pdbx_seq_one_letter_code
_entity_poly.pdbx_strand_id
1 'polypeptide(L)'
;MRADIRSCATVLHRQRKHHQVLSIDEEKELRSLKTDDSIVIVLADKVGAPIIMEMIDYIKKANQIFDDQEAYTSLAADPTKKQAASLNKRVNELTRLKLISPDDS
;
A
#
# COMPACT_ATOMS: atom_id res chain seq x y z
N MET A 1 -29.14 29.28 10.40
CA MET A 1 -28.13 29.00 11.46
C MET A 1 -27.32 27.72 11.22
N ARG A 2 -27.91 26.50 11.20
CA ARG A 2 -27.12 25.25 10.94
C ARG A 2 -26.61 25.09 9.49
N ALA A 3 -27.25 25.73 8.52
CA ALA A 3 -26.83 25.71 7.11
C ALA A 3 -25.60 26.60 6.87
N ASP A 4 -25.52 27.72 7.57
CA ASP A 4 -24.47 28.73 7.41
C ASP A 4 -23.11 28.21 7.89
N ILE A 5 -23.10 27.39 8.95
CA ILE A 5 -21.89 26.74 9.48
C ILE A 5 -21.29 25.76 8.45
N ARG A 6 -22.12 24.98 7.75
CA ARG A 6 -21.66 24.05 6.70
C ARG A 6 -21.11 24.80 5.48
N SER A 7 -21.72 25.92 5.12
CA SER A 7 -21.23 26.77 4.03
C SER A 7 -19.82 27.30 4.30
N CYS A 8 -19.58 27.89 5.49
CA CYS A 8 -18.27 28.43 5.85
C CYS A 8 -17.16 27.36 5.94
N ALA A 9 -17.48 26.16 6.44
CA ALA A 9 -16.52 25.05 6.52
C ALA A 9 -16.05 24.59 5.13
N THR A 10 -16.95 24.53 4.14
CA THR A 10 -16.58 24.14 2.77
C THR A 10 -15.75 25.21 2.06
N VAL A 11 -15.97 26.50 2.34
CA VAL A 11 -15.18 27.60 1.78
C VAL A 11 -13.75 27.61 2.34
N LEU A 12 -13.57 27.42 3.65
CA LEU A 12 -12.24 27.29 4.26
C LEU A 12 -11.50 26.04 3.76
N HIS A 13 -12.20 24.92 3.57
CA HIS A 13 -11.62 23.70 3.02
C HIS A 13 -11.16 23.89 1.57
N ARG A 14 -11.90 24.68 0.76
CA ARG A 14 -11.52 25.04 -0.62
C ARG A 14 -10.42 26.11 -0.70
N GLN A 15 -10.13 26.85 0.37
CA GLN A 15 -9.00 27.77 0.44
C GLN A 15 -7.67 27.08 0.75
N ARG A 16 -7.68 25.84 1.27
CA ARG A 16 -6.50 24.96 1.33
C ARG A 16 -6.11 24.40 -0.05
N LYS A 17 -6.34 25.17 -1.12
CA LYS A 17 -5.76 24.87 -2.43
C LYS A 17 -4.25 24.95 -2.30
N HIS A 18 -3.60 23.86 -2.68
CA HIS A 18 -2.19 23.69 -3.05
C HIS A 18 -1.32 24.95 -2.90
N HIS A 19 -0.99 25.31 -1.66
CA HIS A 19 0.27 26.01 -1.46
C HIS A 19 1.32 24.90 -1.61
N GLN A 20 2.34 25.11 -2.45
CA GLN A 20 3.54 24.30 -2.36
C GLN A 20 4.06 24.46 -0.93
N VAL A 21 3.77 23.47 -0.07
CA VAL A 21 4.20 23.46 1.33
C VAL A 21 5.71 23.29 1.40
N LEU A 22 6.30 22.72 0.35
CA LEU A 22 7.71 22.43 0.19
C LEU A 22 8.29 23.27 -0.94
N SER A 23 9.50 23.76 -0.74
CA SER A 23 10.32 24.35 -1.78
C SER A 23 10.72 23.32 -2.83
N ILE A 24 11.17 23.80 -4.00
CA ILE A 24 11.65 22.94 -5.11
C ILE A 24 12.82 22.07 -4.66
N ASP A 25 13.71 22.62 -3.82
CA ASP A 25 14.89 21.91 -3.32
C ASP A 25 14.49 20.79 -2.35
N GLU A 26 13.58 21.07 -1.41
CA GLU A 26 13.04 20.06 -0.50
C GLU A 26 12.30 18.95 -1.25
N GLU A 27 11.53 19.29 -2.28
CA GLU A 27 10.85 18.29 -3.11
C GLU A 27 11.85 17.40 -3.86
N LYS A 28 12.93 17.99 -4.38
CA LYS A 28 14.01 17.27 -5.04
C LYS A 28 14.74 16.33 -4.08
N GLU A 29 15.02 16.78 -2.86
CA GLU A 29 15.63 15.96 -1.81
C GLU A 29 14.73 14.80 -1.42
N LEU A 30 13.43 15.03 -1.21
CA LEU A 30 12.48 13.95 -0.92
C LEU A 30 12.37 12.94 -2.07
N ARG A 31 12.46 13.40 -3.32
CA ARG A 31 12.51 12.52 -4.49
C ARG A 31 13.78 11.67 -4.48
N SER A 32 14.94 12.25 -4.17
CA SER A 32 16.20 11.49 -4.04
C SER A 32 16.15 10.49 -2.89
N LEU A 33 15.55 10.86 -1.76
CA LEU A 33 15.34 9.99 -0.61
C LEU A 33 14.45 8.80 -1.00
N LYS A 34 13.36 9.05 -1.73
CA LYS A 34 12.47 7.97 -2.20
C LYS A 34 13.15 7.00 -3.18
N THR A 35 14.20 7.41 -3.88
CA THR A 35 14.94 6.56 -4.83
C THR A 35 16.11 5.80 -4.20
N ASP A 36 16.41 6.04 -2.92
CA ASP A 36 17.46 5.32 -2.21
C ASP A 36 16.92 3.96 -1.73
N ASP A 37 17.42 2.88 -2.35
CA ASP A 37 17.03 1.50 -2.04
C ASP A 37 17.56 1.01 -0.68
N SER A 38 18.49 1.75 -0.06
CA SER A 38 19.05 1.39 1.26
C SER A 38 18.14 1.81 2.43
N ILE A 39 17.11 2.61 2.17
CA ILE A 39 16.19 3.10 3.18
C ILE A 39 14.73 2.71 2.90
N VAL A 40 13.98 2.56 3.97
CA VAL A 40 12.56 2.23 3.95
C VAL A 40 11.79 3.34 4.65
N ILE A 41 10.83 3.92 3.95
CA ILE A 41 9.91 4.93 4.47
C ILE A 41 8.54 4.29 4.65
N VAL A 42 8.13 4.04 5.89
CA VAL A 42 6.87 3.37 6.24
C VAL A 42 6.08 4.23 7.22
N LEU A 43 4.76 4.22 7.08
CA LEU A 43 3.88 4.86 8.05
C LEU A 43 3.78 3.99 9.31
N ALA A 44 3.98 4.60 10.46
CA ALA A 44 3.83 3.93 11.74
C ALA A 44 2.40 3.40 11.92
N ASP A 45 2.30 2.21 12.52
CA ASP A 45 1.05 1.58 12.93
C ASP A 45 0.25 2.48 13.89
N LYS A 46 0.96 3.18 14.78
CA LYS A 46 0.39 4.14 15.73
C LYS A 46 0.51 5.55 15.17
N VAL A 47 -0.65 6.20 14.98
CA VAL A 47 -0.78 7.63 14.63
C VAL A 47 -0.31 7.97 13.20
N GLY A 48 0.15 7.01 12.40
CA GLY A 48 0.41 7.19 10.97
C GLY A 48 1.58 8.14 10.65
N ALA A 49 2.48 8.37 11.61
CA ALA A 49 3.66 9.19 11.38
C ALA A 49 4.67 8.45 10.47
N PRO A 50 5.35 9.12 9.53
CA PRO A 50 6.38 8.49 8.71
C PRO A 50 7.60 8.12 9.56
N ILE A 51 8.07 6.89 9.43
CA ILE A 51 9.30 6.39 10.00
C ILE A 51 10.26 6.13 8.83
N ILE A 52 11.51 6.58 8.99
CA ILE A 52 12.61 6.30 8.08
C ILE A 52 13.55 5.33 8.79
N MET A 53 13.88 4.22 8.12
CA MET A 53 14.75 3.19 8.69
C MET A 53 15.65 2.59 7.61
N GLU A 54 16.82 2.08 8.00
CA GLU A 54 17.64 1.31 7.08
C GLU A 54 16.95 0.02 6.66
N MET A 55 17.13 -0.36 5.39
CA MET A 55 16.55 -1.56 4.81
C MET A 55 16.99 -2.84 5.55
N ILE A 56 18.24 -2.89 6.01
CA ILE A 56 18.77 -4.04 6.77
C ILE A 56 18.02 -4.21 8.10
N ASP A 57 17.83 -3.12 8.84
CA ASP A 57 17.09 -3.12 10.09
C ASP A 57 15.60 -3.42 9.88
N TYR A 58 15.03 -2.92 8.78
CA TYR A 58 13.65 -3.23 8.38
C TYR A 58 13.45 -4.71 8.14
N ILE A 59 14.30 -5.32 7.31
CA ILE A 59 14.25 -6.75 7.03
C ILE A 59 14.39 -7.55 8.33
N LYS A 60 15.35 -7.19 9.19
CA LYS A 60 15.57 -7.87 10.47
C LYS A 60 14.32 -7.84 11.37
N LYS A 61 13.70 -6.66 11.52
CA LYS A 61 12.48 -6.51 12.33
C LYS A 61 11.28 -7.23 11.71
N ALA A 62 11.12 -7.13 10.39
CA ALA A 62 10.03 -7.79 9.68
C ALA A 62 10.13 -9.31 9.85
N ASN A 63 11.30 -9.89 9.65
CA ASN A 63 11.53 -11.32 9.85
C ASN A 63 11.31 -11.74 11.30
N GLN A 64 11.77 -10.94 12.27
CA GLN A 64 11.49 -11.20 13.69
C GLN A 64 9.98 -11.29 13.99
N ILE A 65 9.16 -10.46 13.35
CA ILE A 65 7.69 -10.49 13.50
C ILE A 65 7.10 -11.72 12.80
N PHE A 66 7.59 -12.08 11.61
CA PHE A 66 7.08 -13.24 10.87
C PHE A 66 7.49 -14.58 11.48
N ASP A 67 8.63 -14.63 12.16
CA ASP A 67 9.13 -15.82 12.85
C ASP A 67 8.49 -16.02 14.24
N ASP A 68 7.66 -15.08 14.71
CA ASP A 68 6.95 -15.17 15.98
C ASP A 68 5.87 -16.27 15.96
N GLN A 69 6.22 -17.43 16.52
CA GLN A 69 5.34 -18.60 16.62
C GLN A 69 4.29 -18.47 17.73
N GLU A 70 4.41 -17.49 18.64
CA GLU A 70 3.37 -17.21 19.64
C GLU A 70 2.24 -16.39 19.01
N ALA A 71 2.58 -15.42 18.16
CA ALA A 71 1.61 -14.57 17.47
C ALA A 71 1.02 -15.24 16.22
N TYR A 72 1.79 -16.05 15.49
CA TYR A 72 1.39 -16.63 14.21
C TYR A 72 1.58 -18.16 14.18
N THR A 73 0.63 -18.87 13.54
CA THR A 73 0.73 -20.32 13.32
C THR A 73 1.17 -20.60 11.88
N SER A 74 2.21 -21.41 11.72
CA SER A 74 2.67 -21.86 10.40
C SER A 74 1.62 -22.74 9.72
N LEU A 75 1.31 -22.44 8.45
CA LEU A 75 0.38 -23.21 7.65
C LEU A 75 1.13 -24.27 6.83
N ALA A 76 0.73 -25.54 6.96
CA ALA A 76 1.36 -26.66 6.25
C ALA A 76 1.14 -26.62 4.72
N ALA A 77 0.12 -25.91 4.26
CA ALA A 77 -0.19 -25.76 2.85
C ALA A 77 -0.83 -24.39 2.59
N ASP A 78 -0.62 -23.88 1.38
CA ASP A 78 -1.28 -22.66 0.90
C ASP A 78 -2.82 -22.84 0.95
N PRO A 79 -3.53 -22.03 1.74
CA PRO A 79 -4.99 -22.14 1.90
C PRO A 79 -5.74 -21.81 0.60
N THR A 80 -5.13 -21.08 -0.33
CA THR A 80 -5.75 -20.65 -1.59
C THR A 80 -5.60 -21.67 -2.72
N LYS A 81 -4.79 -22.72 -2.54
CA LYS A 81 -4.45 -23.70 -3.60
C LYS A 81 -5.68 -24.31 -4.29
N LYS A 82 -6.71 -24.65 -3.52
CA LYS A 82 -7.97 -25.22 -4.06
C LYS A 82 -8.76 -24.18 -4.87
N GLN A 83 -8.78 -22.94 -4.41
CA GLN A 83 -9.47 -21.85 -5.08
C GLN A 83 -8.74 -21.49 -6.39
N ALA A 84 -7.41 -21.38 -6.34
CA ALA A 84 -6.58 -21.17 -7.52
C ALA A 84 -6.79 -22.27 -8.57
N ALA A 85 -6.82 -23.54 -8.17
CA ALA A 85 -7.10 -24.64 -9.08
C ALA A 85 -8.50 -24.56 -9.72
N SER A 86 -9.51 -24.19 -8.92
CA SER A 86 -10.89 -23.99 -9.42
C SER A 86 -10.98 -22.82 -10.41
N LEU A 87 -10.34 -21.69 -10.09
CA LEU A 87 -10.28 -20.53 -10.97
C LEU A 87 -9.57 -20.87 -12.28
N ASN A 88 -8.39 -21.49 -12.21
CA ASN A 88 -7.64 -21.90 -13.39
C ASN A 88 -8.43 -22.86 -14.27
N LYS A 89 -9.21 -23.78 -13.68
CA LYS A 89 -10.10 -24.67 -14.43
C LYS A 89 -11.18 -23.87 -15.18
N ARG A 90 -11.83 -22.92 -14.51
CA ARG A 90 -12.85 -22.05 -15.13
C ARG A 90 -12.26 -21.19 -16.24
N VAL A 91 -11.11 -20.58 -16.01
CA VAL A 91 -10.38 -19.79 -17.02
C VAL A 91 -10.10 -20.65 -18.24
N ASN A 92 -9.51 -21.84 -18.05
CA ASN A 92 -9.21 -22.75 -19.16
C ASN A 92 -10.46 -23.19 -19.95
N GLU A 93 -11.59 -23.43 -19.27
CA GLU A 93 -12.86 -23.73 -19.93
C GLU A 93 -13.33 -22.56 -20.82
N LEU A 94 -13.29 -21.33 -20.29
CA LEU A 94 -13.68 -20.13 -21.05
C LEU A 94 -12.73 -19.85 -22.22
N THR A 95 -11.43 -20.07 -22.05
CA THR A 95 -10.45 -19.94 -23.13
C THR A 95 -10.71 -20.97 -24.24
N ARG A 96 -11.04 -22.23 -23.90
CA ARG A 96 -11.43 -23.26 -24.89
C ARG A 96 -12.70 -22.91 -25.65
N LEU A 97 -13.64 -22.24 -24.99
CA LEU A 97 -14.87 -21.73 -25.60
C LEU A 97 -14.66 -20.43 -26.38
N LYS A 98 -13.42 -19.89 -26.43
CA LYS A 98 -13.07 -18.60 -27.06
C LYS A 98 -13.90 -17.43 -26.52
N LEU A 99 -14.34 -17.52 -25.26
CA LEU A 99 -15.09 -16.46 -24.58
C LEU A 99 -14.18 -15.42 -23.93
N ILE A 100 -12.89 -15.76 -23.75
CA ILE A 100 -11.85 -14.87 -23.24
C ILE A 100 -10.60 -15.02 -24.12
N SER A 101 -9.98 -13.90 -24.50
CA SER A 101 -8.71 -13.88 -25.23
C SER A 101 -7.56 -13.58 -24.26
N PRO A 102 -6.36 -14.16 -24.48
CA PRO A 102 -5.15 -13.73 -23.75
C PRO A 102 -4.82 -12.24 -23.96
N ASP A 103 -5.35 -11.60 -25.01
CA ASP A 103 -5.13 -10.18 -25.31
C ASP A 103 -6.05 -9.21 -24.53
N ASP A 104 -6.98 -9.74 -23.71
CA ASP A 104 -7.92 -8.93 -22.92
C ASP A 104 -7.35 -8.49 -21.54
N SER A 105 -6.04 -8.61 -21.32
CA SER A 105 -5.32 -8.21 -20.09
C SER A 105 -4.34 -7.07 -20.31
#